data_AF-A0A7W2YIP9-F1
#
_entry.id   AF-A0A7W2YIP9-F1
#
_cell.length_a   1.000
_cell.length_b   1.000
_cell.length_c   1.000
_cell.angle_alpha   90.00
_cell.angle_beta   90.00
_cell.angle_gamma   90.00
#
_symmetry.space_group_name_H-M   'P 1'
#
loop_
_entity.id
_entity.type
_entity.pdbx_description
1 polymer ?
#
loop_
_entity_poly.entity_id
_entity_poly.type
_entity_poly.pdbx_seq_one_letter_code
_entity_poly.pdbx_strand_id
1 'polypeptide(L)'
;MNPKIFIGRFPEIADLDQAEQARLLEEARYEAFVGLKLAKDATLYLLLCVFLAFTLSVIPPLLLGFSISLQLICLVIGFGLSFTLYQRLYRGLLAQGLAKVLAQRKQSEA
;
A
#
# COMPACT_ATOMS: atom_id res chain seq x y z
N MET A 1 8.48 1.45 2.20
CA MET A 1 8.10 2.81 1.77
C MET A 1 8.20 3.76 2.98
N ASN A 2 8.61 5.02 2.77
CA ASN A 2 8.74 5.98 3.88
C ASN A 2 7.34 6.50 4.27
N PRO A 3 6.86 6.32 5.52
CA PRO A 3 5.53 6.76 5.93
C PRO A 3 5.36 8.29 5.87
N LYS A 4 6.48 9.05 5.88
CA LYS A 4 6.49 10.52 5.75
C LYS A 4 5.88 11.04 4.44
N ILE A 5 5.77 10.19 3.41
CA ILE A 5 5.14 10.55 2.11
C ILE A 5 3.61 10.69 2.26
N PHE A 6 3.04 10.28 3.40
CA PHE A 6 1.61 10.36 3.70
C PHE A 6 1.26 11.45 4.71
N ILE A 7 2.22 12.29 5.12
CA ILE A 7 1.95 13.50 5.93
C ILE A 7 0.91 14.36 5.21
N GLY A 8 -0.09 14.85 5.94
CA GLY A 8 -1.22 15.62 5.39
C GLY A 8 -2.21 14.84 4.51
N ARG A 9 -2.06 13.52 4.31
CA ARG A 9 -3.06 12.70 3.57
C ARG A 9 -4.17 12.12 4.43
N PHE A 10 -4.03 12.18 5.75
CA PHE A 10 -4.97 11.62 6.71
C PHE A 10 -5.67 12.76 7.45
N PRO A 11 -7.00 12.92 7.26
CA PRO A 11 -7.74 13.99 7.92
C PRO A 11 -7.72 13.84 9.45
N GLU A 12 -7.53 12.62 9.98
CA GLU A 12 -7.55 12.39 11.45
C GLU A 12 -6.36 13.00 12.19
N ILE A 13 -5.25 13.24 11.49
CA ILE A 13 -4.02 13.84 12.07
C ILE A 13 -3.65 15.15 11.39
N ALA A 14 -4.51 15.67 10.52
CA ALA A 14 -4.21 16.86 9.71
C ALA A 14 -4.01 18.13 10.57
N ASP A 15 -4.65 18.19 11.73
CA ASP A 15 -4.58 19.32 12.67
C ASP A 15 -3.32 19.30 13.57
N LEU A 16 -2.55 18.19 13.55
CA LEU A 16 -1.33 18.04 14.34
C LEU A 16 -0.10 18.60 13.61
N ASP A 17 0.94 18.97 14.36
CA ASP A 17 2.20 19.44 13.78
C ASP A 17 2.86 18.36 12.91
N GLN A 18 3.61 18.76 11.87
CA GLN A 18 4.21 17.81 10.92
C GLN A 18 5.17 16.82 11.60
N ALA A 19 5.87 17.23 12.65
CA ALA A 19 6.74 16.33 13.41
C ALA A 19 5.94 15.26 14.17
N GLU A 20 4.79 15.64 14.70
CA GLU A 20 3.87 14.75 15.41
C GLU A 20 3.15 13.80 14.46
N GLN A 21 2.70 14.30 13.29
CA GLN A 21 2.17 13.48 12.21
C GLN A 21 3.17 12.42 11.77
N ALA A 22 4.44 12.80 11.56
CA ALA A 22 5.49 11.85 11.16
C ALA A 22 5.69 10.75 12.21
N ARG A 23 5.70 11.11 13.50
CA ARG A 23 5.85 10.17 14.60
C ARG A 23 4.66 9.21 14.71
N LEU A 24 3.44 9.74 14.62
CA LEU A 24 2.21 8.94 14.61
C LEU A 24 2.13 8.00 13.41
N LEU A 25 2.58 8.44 12.23
CA LEU A 25 2.63 7.60 11.03
C LEU A 25 3.68 6.49 11.15
N GLU A 26 4.80 6.72 11.85
CA GLU A 26 5.78 5.68 12.16
C GLU A 26 5.25 4.66 13.17
N GLU A 27 4.56 5.13 14.21
CA GLU A 27 3.91 4.28 15.23
C GLU A 27 2.77 3.45 14.60
N ALA A 28 1.92 4.08 13.79
CA ALA A 28 0.88 3.43 13.00
C ALA A 28 1.45 2.38 12.03
N ARG A 29 2.58 2.67 11.39
CA ARG A 29 3.29 1.68 10.56
C ARG A 29 3.73 0.49 11.41
N TYR A 30 4.35 0.73 12.56
CA TYR A 30 4.76 -0.36 13.45
C TYR A 30 3.56 -1.21 13.88
N GLU A 31 2.46 -0.58 14.30
CA GLU A 31 1.25 -1.26 14.74
C GLU A 31 0.54 -2.03 13.60
N ALA A 32 0.52 -1.47 12.38
CA ALA A 32 -0.03 -2.13 11.20
C ALA A 32 0.76 -3.39 10.81
N PHE A 33 2.09 -3.31 10.84
CA PHE A 33 2.94 -4.41 10.39
C PHE A 33 3.20 -5.46 11.48
N VAL A 34 3.38 -5.03 12.74
CA VAL A 34 3.73 -5.89 13.89
C VAL A 34 2.48 -6.30 14.67
N GLY A 35 1.64 -5.33 15.05
CA GLY A 35 0.47 -5.57 15.90
C GLY A 35 -0.72 -6.21 15.18
N LEU A 36 -1.03 -5.74 13.97
CA LEU A 36 -2.18 -6.21 13.18
C LEU A 36 -1.86 -7.43 12.29
N LYS A 37 -0.59 -7.88 12.22
CA LYS A 37 -0.12 -8.95 11.33
C LYS A 37 -0.58 -8.77 9.87
N LEU A 38 -0.89 -7.54 9.45
CA LEU A 38 -1.32 -7.22 8.10
C LEU A 38 -0.21 -7.46 7.06
N ALA A 39 1.01 -7.81 7.51
CA ALA A 39 2.02 -8.44 6.67
C ALA A 39 1.46 -9.63 5.88
N LYS A 40 0.56 -10.45 6.45
CA LYS A 40 -0.08 -11.56 5.74
C LYS A 40 -0.99 -11.10 4.61
N ASP A 41 -1.85 -10.12 4.86
CA ASP A 41 -2.74 -9.56 3.83
C ASP A 41 -1.96 -8.81 2.76
N ALA A 42 -0.94 -8.05 3.17
CA ALA A 42 -0.01 -7.41 2.24
C ALA A 42 0.75 -8.42 1.38
N THR A 43 1.15 -9.57 1.95
CA THR A 43 1.81 -10.66 1.20
C THR A 43 0.84 -11.30 0.21
N LEU A 44 -0.40 -11.58 0.60
CA LEU A 44 -1.44 -12.11 -0.29
C LEU A 44 -1.72 -11.17 -1.46
N TYR A 45 -1.85 -9.87 -1.19
CA TYR A 45 -2.04 -8.87 -2.24
C TYR A 45 -0.82 -8.72 -3.14
N LEU A 46 0.39 -8.78 -2.59
CA LEU A 46 1.61 -8.76 -3.39
C LEU A 46 1.69 -9.99 -4.30
N LEU A 47 1.32 -11.16 -3.77
CA LEU A 47 1.23 -12.40 -4.53
C LEU A 47 0.16 -12.30 -5.64
N LEU A 48 -0.98 -11.67 -5.36
CA LEU A 48 -2.02 -11.40 -6.35
C LEU A 48 -1.54 -10.42 -7.42
N CYS A 49 -0.84 -9.34 -7.07
CA CYS A 49 -0.23 -8.42 -8.03
C CYS A 49 0.81 -9.12 -8.91
N VAL A 50 1.67 -9.96 -8.33
CA VAL A 50 2.65 -10.76 -9.09
C VAL A 50 1.94 -11.73 -10.03
N PHE A 51 0.87 -12.38 -9.57
CA PHE A 51 0.07 -13.29 -10.40
C PHE A 51 -0.64 -12.54 -11.55
N LEU A 52 -1.16 -11.34 -11.26
CA LEU A 52 -1.78 -10.47 -12.26
C LEU A 52 -0.76 -9.99 -13.30
N ALA A 53 0.43 -9.58 -12.86
CA ALA A 53 1.52 -9.17 -13.75
C ALA A 53 2.01 -10.35 -14.61
N PHE A 54 2.12 -11.54 -14.03
CA PHE A 54 2.50 -12.76 -14.76
C PHE A 54 1.47 -13.12 -15.82
N THR A 55 0.18 -13.11 -15.46
CA THR A 55 -0.91 -13.38 -16.41
C THR A 55 -0.97 -12.33 -17.53
N LEU A 56 -0.82 -11.05 -17.23
CA LEU A 56 -0.74 -9.98 -18.24
C LEU A 56 0.52 -10.06 -19.12
N SER A 57 1.61 -10.66 -18.65
CA SER A 57 2.83 -10.81 -19.44
C SER A 57 2.81 -12.06 -20.32
N VAL A 58 2.21 -13.16 -19.83
CA VAL A 58 2.25 -14.48 -20.48
C VAL A 58 1.06 -14.72 -21.41
N ILE A 59 -0.14 -14.25 -21.06
CA ILE A 59 -1.37 -14.51 -21.84
C ILE A 59 -1.37 -13.78 -23.20
N PRO A 60 -1.02 -12.48 -23.30
CA PRO A 60 -1.03 -11.77 -24.58
C PRO A 60 -0.12 -12.36 -25.66
N PRO A 61 1.16 -12.72 -25.39
CA PRO A 61 2.00 -13.34 -26.42
C PRO A 61 1.54 -14.74 -26.84
N LEU A 62 0.82 -15.46 -25.99
CA LEU A 62 0.24 -16.77 -26.29
C LEU A 62 -0.97 -16.69 -27.25
N LEU A 63 -1.76 -15.61 -27.18
CA LEU A 63 -2.98 -15.44 -27.99
C LEU A 63 -2.79 -14.57 -29.23
N LEU A 64 -1.92 -13.55 -29.17
CA LEU A 64 -1.77 -12.51 -30.21
C LEU A 64 -0.45 -12.60 -30.99
N GLY A 65 0.44 -13.54 -30.62
CA GLY A 65 1.78 -13.66 -31.16
C GLY A 65 2.79 -12.68 -30.55
N PHE A 66 4.09 -12.94 -30.76
CA PHE A 66 5.19 -12.16 -30.19
C PHE A 66 5.36 -10.81 -30.91
N SER A 67 4.50 -9.84 -30.59
CA SER A 67 4.69 -8.43 -30.98
C SER A 67 5.33 -7.64 -29.85
N ILE A 68 6.56 -7.17 -30.08
CA ILE A 68 7.35 -6.37 -29.12
C ILE A 68 6.54 -5.16 -28.61
N SER A 69 5.80 -4.49 -29.49
CA SER A 69 4.96 -3.33 -29.18
C SER A 69 3.86 -3.65 -28.14
N LEU A 70 3.22 -4.82 -28.28
CA LEU A 70 2.15 -5.28 -27.38
C LEU A 70 2.70 -5.66 -26.00
N GLN A 71 3.86 -6.29 -25.95
CA GLN A 71 4.53 -6.61 -24.68
C GLN A 71 4.95 -5.35 -23.92
N LEU A 72 5.45 -4.34 -24.64
CA LEU A 72 5.86 -3.07 -24.04
C LEU A 72 4.66 -2.33 -23.44
N ILE A 73 3.53 -2.32 -24.14
CA ILE A 73 2.27 -1.75 -23.63
C ILE A 73 1.77 -2.54 -22.40
N CYS A 74 1.75 -3.88 -22.46
CA CYS A 74 1.32 -4.72 -21.34
C CYS A 74 2.23 -4.55 -20.11
N LEU A 75 3.54 -4.37 -20.30
CA LEU A 75 4.49 -4.16 -19.22
C LEU A 75 4.27 -2.80 -18.55
N VAL A 76 4.10 -1.74 -19.33
CA VAL A 76 3.80 -0.40 -18.80
C VAL A 76 2.47 -0.39 -18.03
N ILE A 77 1.43 -1.01 -18.60
CA ILE A 77 0.12 -1.12 -17.93
C ILE A 77 0.24 -1.95 -16.66
N GLY A 78 0.87 -3.13 -16.72
CA GLY A 78 1.03 -4.03 -15.57
C GLY A 78 1.83 -3.39 -14.44
N PHE A 79 2.90 -2.66 -14.77
CA PHE A 79 3.70 -1.93 -13.79
C PHE A 79 2.92 -0.76 -13.18
N GLY A 80 2.23 0.05 -14.00
CA GLY A 80 1.39 1.15 -13.53
C GLY A 80 0.24 0.69 -12.64
N LEU A 81 -0.42 -0.42 -13.00
CA LEU A 81 -1.50 -1.00 -12.20
C LEU A 81 -0.95 -1.51 -10.86
N SER A 82 0.16 -2.26 -10.90
CA SER A 82 0.80 -2.82 -9.70
C SER A 82 1.26 -1.72 -8.75
N PHE A 83 1.85 -0.64 -9.27
CA PHE A 83 2.27 0.50 -8.47
C PHE A 83 1.09 1.22 -7.82
N THR A 84 0.02 1.44 -8.58
CA THR A 84 -1.21 2.09 -8.07
C THR A 84 -1.87 1.24 -6.99
N LEU A 85 -2.00 -0.06 -7.22
CA LEU A 85 -2.51 -1.03 -6.24
C LEU A 85 -1.66 -1.05 -4.97
N TYR A 86 -0.34 -1.09 -5.12
CA TYR A 86 0.59 -1.07 -4.00
C TYR A 86 0.43 0.21 -3.15
N GLN A 87 0.35 1.39 -3.78
CA GLN A 87 0.12 2.64 -3.07
C GLN A 87 -1.23 2.67 -2.33
N ARG A 88 -2.28 2.18 -2.98
CA ARG A 88 -3.62 2.15 -2.40
C ARG A 88 -3.68 1.21 -1.19
N LEU A 89 -3.05 0.06 -1.31
CA LEU A 89 -2.93 -0.92 -0.24
C LEU A 89 -2.14 -0.35 0.94
N TYR A 90 -0.97 0.21 0.67
CA TYR A 90 -0.10 0.79 1.69
C TYR A 90 -0.79 1.93 2.45
N ARG A 91 -1.58 2.76 1.75
CA ARG A 91 -2.41 3.79 2.38
C ARG A 91 -3.48 3.20 3.29
N GLY A 92 -4.18 2.14 2.84
CA GLY A 92 -5.19 1.46 3.64
C GLY A 92 -4.61 0.80 4.90
N LEU A 93 -3.46 0.14 4.76
CA LEU A 93 -2.68 -0.43 5.87
C LEU A 93 -2.31 0.63 6.91
N LEU A 94 -1.81 1.78 6.46
CA LEU A 94 -1.49 2.90 7.33
C LEU A 94 -2.73 3.48 8.01
N ALA A 95 -3.84 3.62 7.29
CA ALA A 95 -5.10 4.10 7.86
C ALA A 95 -5.58 3.20 9.01
N GLN A 96 -5.52 1.88 8.82
CA GLN A 96 -5.92 0.91 9.85
C GLN A 96 -4.98 0.93 11.06
N GLY A 97 -3.66 1.03 10.83
CA GLY A 97 -2.68 1.22 11.90
C GLY A 97 -2.92 2.51 12.67
N LEU A 98 -3.17 3.61 11.97
CA LEU A 98 -3.42 4.93 12.54
C LEU A 98 -4.69 4.94 13.41
N ALA A 99 -5.79 4.38 12.89
CA ALA A 99 -7.06 4.27 13.63
C ALA A 99 -6.89 3.50 14.94
N LYS A 100 -6.06 2.45 14.95
CA LYS A 100 -5.81 1.65 16.15
C LYS A 100 -4.90 2.37 17.17
N VAL A 101 -3.85 3.05 16.71
CA VAL A 101 -2.98 3.88 17.57
C VAL A 101 -3.77 5.02 18.20
N LEU A 102 -4.63 5.68 17.42
CA LEU A 102 -5.52 6.73 17.92
C LEU A 102 -6.53 6.19 18.94
N ALA A 103 -7.11 5.01 18.69
CA ALA A 103 -8.03 4.37 19.63
C ALA A 103 -7.34 3.99 20.96
N GLN A 104 -6.12 3.47 20.92
CA GLN A 104 -5.33 3.15 22.12
C GLN A 104 -4.99 4.40 22.93
N ARG A 105 -4.56 5.49 22.28
CA ARG A 105 -4.29 6.75 22.99
C ARG A 105 -5.54 7.33 23.66
N LYS A 106 -6.68 7.27 22.97
CA LYS A 106 -7.96 7.74 23.52
C LYS A 106 -8.44 6.91 24.72
N GLN A 107 -8.03 5.64 24.82
CA GLN A 107 -8.29 4.79 26.00
C GLN A 107 -7.30 5.02 27.14
N SER A 108 -6.08 5.49 26.88
CA SER A 108 -5.11 5.85 27.93
C SER A 108 -5.37 7.21 28.58
N GLU A 109 -6.18 8.06 27.96
CA GLU A 109 -6.61 9.35 28.51
C GLU A 109 -7.97 9.29 29.25
N ALA A 110 -8.60 8.11 29.33
CA ALA A 110 -9.85 7.84 30.04
C ALA A 110 -9.60 7.08 31.35
#